data_AF-A0A257LGI3-F1
#
_entry.id   AF-A0A257LGI3-F1
#
_cell.length_a   1.000
_cell.length_b   1.000
_cell.length_c   1.000
_cell.angle_alpha   90.00
_cell.angle_beta   90.00
_cell.angle_gamma   90.00
#
_symmetry.space_group_name_H-M   'P 1'
#
loop_
_entity.id
_entity.type
_entity.pdbx_description
1 polymer ?
#
loop_
_entity_poly.entity_id
_entity_poly.type
_entity_poly.pdbx_seq_one_letter_code
_entity_poly.pdbx_strand_id
1 'polypeptide(L)'
;MSRVARSATEAEIAALQSAVADGANPKHAKVALAREIVTRFHSAAAADAAEADFNNRAKGGIPDDIPELTLAGAPLGIGALLKAANLVASGSEAMRMVEQGGVRIDGAVVADRGLKVDAGTVVLQVGKRKFARVTLTA
;
A
#
# COMPACT_ATOMS: atom_id res chain seq x y z
N MET A 1 12.28 -3.14 -37.28
CA MET A 1 11.50 -4.39 -37.21
C MET A 1 10.86 -4.48 -35.84
N SER A 2 9.54 -4.29 -35.80
CA SER A 2 8.70 -4.18 -34.61
C SER A 2 8.60 -5.53 -33.90
N ARG A 3 9.07 -5.64 -32.65
CA ARG A 3 8.77 -6.78 -31.76
C ARG A 3 7.33 -6.63 -31.24
N VAL A 4 6.37 -6.87 -32.13
CA VAL A 4 4.96 -7.03 -31.74
C VAL A 4 4.83 -8.41 -31.08
N ALA A 5 4.49 -8.40 -29.79
CA ALA A 5 3.91 -9.50 -29.00
C ALA A 5 4.65 -10.87 -29.02
N ARG A 6 5.51 -11.11 -28.02
CA ARG A 6 5.58 -12.46 -27.44
C ARG A 6 4.45 -12.54 -26.41
N SER A 7 3.31 -13.10 -26.80
CA SER A 7 2.40 -13.70 -25.83
C SER A 7 3.07 -14.99 -25.34
N ALA A 8 2.98 -15.29 -24.04
CA ALA A 8 3.32 -16.63 -23.57
C ALA A 8 2.61 -17.64 -24.47
N THR A 9 3.38 -18.51 -25.11
CA THR A 9 2.85 -19.56 -25.97
C THR A 9 1.96 -20.48 -25.12
N GLU A 10 0.98 -21.14 -25.74
CA GLU A 10 0.14 -22.12 -25.03
C GLU A 10 0.98 -23.17 -24.30
N ALA A 11 2.14 -23.54 -24.87
CA ALA A 11 3.11 -24.43 -24.26
C ALA A 11 3.73 -23.87 -22.96
N GLU A 12 4.10 -22.59 -22.92
CA GLU A 12 4.64 -21.93 -21.73
C GLU A 12 3.57 -21.79 -20.63
N ILE A 13 2.33 -21.51 -21.01
CA ILE A 13 1.19 -21.46 -20.07
C ILE A 13 0.93 -22.86 -19.48
N ALA A 14 0.91 -23.90 -20.31
CA ALA A 14 0.73 -25.28 -19.87
C ALA A 14 1.86 -25.74 -18.93
N ALA A 15 3.11 -25.38 -19.24
CA ALA A 15 4.25 -25.69 -18.39
C ALA A 15 4.15 -25.02 -17.01
N LEU A 16 3.73 -23.75 -16.96
CA LEU A 16 3.49 -23.03 -15.70
C LEU A 16 2.34 -23.65 -14.90
N GLN A 17 1.27 -24.10 -15.56
CA GLN A 17 0.15 -24.77 -14.91
C GLN A 17 0.57 -26.12 -14.30
N SER A 18 1.36 -26.93 -15.04
CA SER A 18 1.92 -28.18 -14.51
C SER A 18 2.82 -27.94 -13.31
N ALA A 19 3.77 -27.00 -13.42
CA ALA A 19 4.67 -26.68 -12.31
C ALA A 19 3.92 -26.26 -11.04
N VAL A 20 2.83 -25.50 -11.18
CA VAL A 20 1.96 -25.12 -10.05
C VAL A 20 1.21 -26.33 -9.48
N ALA A 21 0.69 -27.22 -10.33
CA ALA A 21 0.07 -28.47 -9.89
C ALA A 21 1.06 -29.37 -9.13
N ASP A 22 2.34 -29.34 -9.53
CA ASP A 22 3.44 -30.08 -8.92
C ASP A 22 4.02 -29.40 -7.65
N GLY A 23 3.39 -28.31 -7.17
CA GLY A 23 3.71 -27.66 -5.90
C GLY A 23 4.53 -26.37 -6.00
N ALA A 24 4.83 -25.88 -7.20
CA ALA A 24 5.45 -24.56 -7.34
C ALA A 24 4.51 -23.45 -6.86
N ASN A 25 5.05 -22.46 -6.15
CA ASN A 25 4.24 -21.37 -5.61
C ASN A 25 3.65 -20.51 -6.75
N PRO A 26 2.31 -20.42 -6.89
CA PRO A 26 1.66 -19.63 -7.94
C PRO A 26 2.06 -18.15 -7.96
N LYS A 27 2.56 -17.64 -6.82
CA LYS A 27 3.10 -16.28 -6.71
C LYS A 27 4.24 -16.04 -7.69
N HIS A 28 5.14 -17.00 -7.90
CA HIS A 28 6.30 -16.81 -8.77
C HIS A 28 5.87 -16.59 -10.23
N ALA A 29 4.92 -17.39 -10.73
CA ALA A 29 4.37 -17.20 -12.07
C ALA A 29 3.72 -15.82 -12.23
N LYS A 30 2.96 -15.36 -11.22
CA LYS A 30 2.32 -14.03 -11.24
C LYS A 30 3.33 -12.89 -11.22
N VAL A 31 4.38 -13.00 -10.41
CA VAL A 31 5.45 -11.98 -10.34
C VAL A 31 6.22 -11.93 -11.67
N ALA A 32 6.56 -13.07 -12.25
CA ALA A 32 7.24 -13.13 -13.54
C ALA A 32 6.44 -12.44 -14.65
N LEU A 33 5.14 -12.74 -14.74
CA LEU A 33 4.25 -12.11 -15.71
C LEU A 33 4.12 -10.59 -15.47
N ALA A 34 3.95 -10.16 -14.22
CA ALA A 34 3.86 -8.74 -13.88
C ALA A 34 5.15 -7.98 -14.25
N ARG A 35 6.33 -8.54 -13.96
CA ARG A 35 7.63 -7.97 -14.36
C ARG A 35 7.73 -7.82 -15.88
N GLU A 36 7.31 -8.83 -16.64
CA GLU A 36 7.33 -8.78 -18.10
C GLU A 36 6.47 -7.64 -18.64
N ILE A 37 5.23 -7.52 -18.14
CA ILE A 37 4.30 -6.46 -18.53
C ILE A 37 4.89 -5.08 -18.22
N VAL A 38 5.37 -4.86 -16.99
CA VAL A 38 5.95 -3.55 -16.59
C VAL A 38 7.20 -3.23 -17.40
N THR A 39 8.07 -4.22 -17.66
CA THR A 39 9.27 -4.04 -18.49
C THR A 39 8.90 -3.61 -19.90
N ARG A 40 7.84 -4.20 -20.46
CA ARG A 40 7.38 -3.94 -21.83
C ARG A 40 6.80 -2.54 -22.02
N PHE A 41 6.05 -2.04 -21.04
CA PHE A 41 5.33 -0.77 -21.17
C PHE A 41 6.03 0.41 -20.47
N HIS A 42 7.02 0.15 -19.60
CA HIS A 42 7.75 1.18 -18.87
C HIS A 42 9.27 1.03 -19.03
N SER A 43 9.89 0.12 -18.28
CA SER A 43 11.33 -0.21 -18.36
C SER A 43 11.68 -1.35 -17.41
N ALA A 44 12.87 -1.94 -17.57
CA ALA A 44 13.38 -2.93 -16.62
C ALA A 44 13.53 -2.33 -15.19
N ALA A 45 14.01 -1.09 -15.10
CA ALA A 45 14.14 -0.39 -13.81
C ALA A 45 12.78 -0.17 -13.13
N ALA A 46 11.73 0.15 -13.90
CA ALA A 46 10.36 0.28 -13.37
C ALA A 46 9.81 -1.07 -12.89
N ALA A 47 10.14 -2.19 -13.55
CA ALA A 47 9.73 -3.52 -13.12
C ALA A 47 10.40 -3.92 -11.79
N ASP A 48 11.70 -3.62 -11.62
CA ASP A 48 12.41 -3.84 -10.37
C ASP A 48 11.86 -2.99 -9.23
N ALA A 49 11.59 -1.70 -9.49
CA ALA A 49 10.98 -0.81 -8.50
C ALA A 49 9.57 -1.28 -8.09
N ALA A 50 8.73 -1.68 -9.05
CA ALA A 50 7.39 -2.17 -8.78
C ALA A 50 7.38 -3.47 -7.97
N GLU A 51 8.31 -4.40 -8.24
CA GLU A 51 8.45 -5.62 -7.43
C GLU A 51 8.94 -5.31 -6.01
N ALA A 52 9.90 -4.37 -5.88
CA ALA A 52 10.38 -3.92 -4.58
C ALA A 52 9.25 -3.30 -3.74
N ASP A 53 8.46 -2.39 -4.32
CA ASP A 53 7.29 -1.80 -3.66
C ASP A 53 6.26 -2.88 -3.29
N PHE A 54 5.93 -3.79 -4.20
CA PHE A 54 5.00 -4.89 -3.92
C PHE A 54 5.46 -5.73 -2.71
N ASN A 55 6.75 -6.07 -2.65
CA ASN A 55 7.32 -6.83 -1.55
C ASN A 55 7.37 -6.02 -0.24
N ASN A 56 7.66 -4.72 -0.32
CA ASN A 56 7.63 -3.80 0.82
C ASN A 56 6.22 -3.73 1.43
N ARG A 57 5.21 -3.52 0.58
CA ARG A 57 3.80 -3.51 0.96
C ARG A 57 3.32 -4.84 1.52
N ALA A 58 3.77 -5.96 0.96
CA ALA A 58 3.45 -7.30 1.48
C ALA A 58 3.98 -7.51 2.91
N LYS A 59 5.11 -6.87 3.26
CA LYS A 59 5.70 -6.89 4.61
C LYS A 59 5.09 -5.83 5.55
N GLY A 60 4.23 -4.95 5.05
CA GLY A 60 3.59 -3.88 5.82
C GLY A 60 4.38 -2.57 5.86
N GLY A 61 5.33 -2.38 4.95
CA GLY A 61 6.00 -1.09 4.76
C GLY A 61 5.06 -0.02 4.18
N ILE A 62 5.47 1.24 4.31
CA ILE A 62 4.76 2.40 3.75
C ILE A 62 4.99 2.41 2.23
N PRO A 63 3.94 2.48 1.40
CA PRO A 63 4.10 2.64 -0.05
C PRO A 63 4.77 3.96 -0.42
N ASP A 64 5.47 4.00 -1.55
CA ASP A 64 6.04 5.25 -2.07
C ASP A 64 4.96 6.24 -2.53
N ASP A 65 3.88 5.70 -3.12
CA ASP A 65 2.70 6.44 -3.53
C ASP A 65 1.59 6.28 -2.49
N ILE A 66 1.31 7.37 -1.75
CA ILE A 66 0.25 7.44 -0.76
C ILE A 66 -0.66 8.65 -1.06
N PRO A 67 -1.99 8.51 -0.91
CA PRO A 67 -2.90 9.62 -1.09
C PRO A 67 -2.54 10.81 -0.21
N GLU A 68 -2.43 11.99 -0.81
CA GLU A 68 -2.15 13.24 -0.10
C GLU A 68 -3.44 14.03 0.12
N LEU A 69 -3.64 14.53 1.35
CA LEU A 69 -4.78 15.35 1.72
C LEU A 69 -4.32 16.56 2.53
N THR A 70 -4.99 17.69 2.32
CA THR A 70 -4.84 18.87 3.17
C THR A 70 -6.11 19.02 4.00
N LEU A 71 -5.95 19.14 5.32
CA LEU A 71 -7.03 19.34 6.28
C LEU A 71 -6.72 20.59 7.12
N ALA A 72 -7.74 21.24 7.66
CA ALA A 72 -7.60 22.40 8.54
C ALA A 72 -8.21 22.13 9.92
N GLY A 73 -7.95 23.03 10.88
CA GLY A 73 -8.51 22.95 12.23
C GLY A 73 -7.61 22.24 13.24
N ALA A 74 -6.29 22.36 13.08
CA ALA A 74 -5.36 21.91 14.11
C ALA A 74 -5.63 22.64 15.46
N PRO A 75 -5.50 21.95 16.60
CA PRO A 75 -5.18 20.53 16.72
C PRO A 75 -6.43 19.63 16.59
N LEU A 76 -6.33 18.54 15.82
CA LEU A 76 -7.42 17.56 15.64
C LEU A 76 -7.18 16.31 16.49
N GLY A 77 -8.24 15.82 17.13
CA GLY A 77 -8.20 14.52 17.80
C GLY A 77 -7.99 13.37 16.79
N ILE A 78 -7.21 12.35 17.16
CA ILE A 78 -6.81 11.25 16.28
C ILE A 78 -8.01 10.58 15.57
N GLY A 79 -9.12 10.37 16.28
CA GLY A 79 -10.31 9.76 15.68
C GLY A 79 -10.99 10.64 14.63
N ALA A 80 -11.02 11.95 14.85
CA ALA A 80 -11.58 12.90 13.89
C ALA A 80 -10.66 13.03 12.67
N LEU A 81 -9.35 13.08 12.90
CA LEU A 81 -8.34 13.13 11.85
C LEU A 81 -8.40 11.90 10.93
N LEU A 82 -8.45 10.68 11.49
CA LEU A 82 -8.53 9.45 10.71
C LEU A 82 -9.82 9.36 9.87
N LYS A 83 -10.94 9.87 10.41
CA LYS A 83 -12.21 9.94 9.67
C LYS A 83 -12.14 10.97 8.55
N ALA A 84 -11.62 12.17 8.82
CA ALA A 84 -11.46 13.23 7.83
C ALA A 84 -10.49 12.82 6.70
N ALA A 85 -9.48 12.01 7.01
CA ALA A 85 -8.57 11.40 6.04
C ALA A 85 -9.19 10.20 5.28
N ASN A 86 -10.47 9.88 5.49
CA ASN A 86 -11.18 8.74 4.90
C ASN A 86 -10.52 7.36 5.16
N LEU A 87 -9.76 7.23 6.25
CA LEU A 87 -9.11 5.96 6.62
C LEU A 87 -10.05 5.01 7.38
N VAL A 88 -11.08 5.56 8.03
CA VAL A 88 -12.10 4.84 8.80
C VAL A 88 -13.48 5.42 8.51
N ALA A 89 -14.52 4.60 8.63
CA ALA A 89 -15.90 5.02 8.37
C ALA A 89 -16.49 5.85 9.52
N SER A 90 -15.97 5.69 10.74
CA SER A 90 -16.49 6.40 11.92
C SER A 90 -15.42 6.65 12.99
N GLY A 91 -15.69 7.61 13.89
CA GLY A 91 -14.82 7.87 15.05
C GLY A 91 -14.73 6.68 16.01
N SER A 92 -15.81 5.91 16.17
CA SER A 92 -15.81 4.68 16.99
C SER A 92 -14.92 3.58 16.38
N GLU A 93 -14.93 3.42 15.05
CA GLU A 93 -13.98 2.53 14.37
C GLU A 93 -12.54 3.00 14.57
N ALA A 94 -12.30 4.31 14.47
CA ALA A 94 -10.98 4.91 14.74
C ALA A 94 -10.46 4.52 16.13
N MET A 95 -11.29 4.68 17.16
CA MET A 95 -10.91 4.36 18.54
C MET A 95 -10.61 2.88 18.74
N ARG A 96 -11.42 1.98 18.14
CA ARG A 96 -11.16 0.54 18.18
C ARG A 96 -9.84 0.19 17.49
N MET A 97 -9.50 0.86 16.39
CA MET A 97 -8.23 0.66 15.70
C MET A 97 -7.03 1.13 16.54
N VAL A 98 -7.16 2.26 17.26
CA VAL A 98 -6.13 2.73 18.20
C VAL A 98 -5.91 1.69 19.31
N GLU A 99 -6.98 1.21 19.95
CA GLU A 99 -6.90 0.21 21.01
C GLU A 99 -6.26 -1.11 20.57
N GLN A 100 -6.50 -1.53 19.33
CA GLN A 100 -5.93 -2.74 18.76
C GLN A 100 -4.49 -2.55 18.25
N GLY A 101 -3.89 -1.36 18.41
CA GLY A 101 -2.57 -1.04 17.87
C GLY A 101 -2.53 -0.99 16.34
N GLY A 102 -3.69 -0.78 15.72
CA GLY A 102 -3.88 -0.72 14.27
C GLY A 102 -3.58 0.64 13.67
N VAL A 103 -3.35 1.68 14.46
CA VAL A 103 -3.07 3.05 14.00
C VAL A 103 -1.59 3.39 14.18
N ARG A 104 -0.96 3.94 13.14
CA ARG A 104 0.38 4.53 13.21
C ARG A 104 0.42 5.94 12.63
N ILE A 105 1.30 6.77 13.19
CA ILE A 105 1.70 8.07 12.66
C ILE A 105 3.20 8.00 12.39
N ASP A 106 3.63 8.26 11.16
CA ASP A 106 5.03 8.24 10.74
C ASP A 106 5.76 6.94 11.15
N GLY A 107 5.03 5.82 11.10
CA GLY A 107 5.52 4.48 11.48
C GLY A 107 5.46 4.16 12.97
N ALA A 108 5.20 5.12 13.86
CA ALA A 108 5.05 4.91 15.30
C ALA A 108 3.60 4.53 15.66
N VAL A 109 3.42 3.49 16.50
CA VAL A 109 2.09 3.05 16.97
C VAL A 109 1.47 4.11 17.88
N VAL A 110 0.23 4.48 17.60
CA VAL A 110 -0.56 5.36 18.46
C VAL A 110 -1.39 4.50 19.40
N ALA A 111 -1.19 4.69 20.71
CA ALA A 111 -1.98 4.03 21.76
C ALA A 111 -2.91 5.00 22.50
N ASP A 112 -2.66 6.31 22.42
CA ASP A 112 -3.46 7.32 23.12
C ASP A 112 -4.72 7.69 22.31
N ARG A 113 -5.89 7.40 22.90
CA ARG A 113 -7.21 7.75 22.35
C ARG A 113 -7.50 9.24 22.40
N GLY A 114 -6.86 9.97 23.32
CA GLY A 114 -6.97 11.41 23.50
C GLY A 114 -5.98 12.22 22.66
N LEU A 115 -5.13 11.55 21.87
CA LEU A 115 -4.08 12.21 21.09
C LEU A 115 -4.68 13.29 20.20
N LYS A 116 -4.13 14.49 20.33
CA LYS A 116 -4.37 15.62 19.44
C LYS A 116 -3.15 15.83 18.55
N VAL A 117 -3.38 15.96 17.26
CA VAL A 117 -2.35 16.16 16.25
C VAL A 117 -2.34 17.65 15.89
N ASP A 118 -1.20 18.28 16.09
CA ASP A 118 -0.97 19.69 15.77
C ASP A 118 -0.81 19.91 14.26
N ALA A 119 -0.71 21.18 13.85
CA ALA A 119 -0.45 21.53 12.46
C ALA A 119 0.90 20.98 12.00
N GLY A 120 0.95 20.46 10.78
CA GLY A 120 2.11 19.80 10.20
C GLY A 120 1.73 18.73 9.20
N THR A 121 2.73 18.11 8.57
CA THR A 121 2.53 17.00 7.64
C THR A 121 2.89 15.68 8.32
N VAL A 122 1.96 14.73 8.31
CA VAL A 122 2.12 13.40 8.93
C VAL A 122 1.62 12.30 8.00
N VAL A 123 2.22 11.11 8.08
CA VAL A 123 1.74 9.92 7.40
C VAL A 123 0.90 9.09 8.36
N LEU A 124 -0.39 9.00 8.06
CA LEU A 124 -1.36 8.20 8.80
C LEU A 124 -1.45 6.81 8.19
N GLN A 125 -1.43 5.79 9.04
CA GLN A 125 -1.61 4.40 8.65
C GLN A 125 -2.68 3.74 9.52
N VAL A 126 -3.61 3.04 8.87
CA VAL A 126 -4.59 2.17 9.53
C VAL A 126 -4.47 0.74 8.98
N GLY A 127 -4.09 -0.19 9.85
CA GLY A 127 -3.80 -1.57 9.49
C GLY A 127 -2.62 -1.69 8.53
N LYS A 128 -2.66 -2.69 7.64
CA LYS A 128 -1.55 -2.97 6.69
C LYS A 128 -1.68 -2.28 5.32
N ARG A 129 -2.83 -1.67 5.02
CA ARG A 129 -3.18 -1.29 3.64
C ARG A 129 -3.73 0.12 3.47
N LYS A 130 -4.20 0.78 4.52
CA LYS A 130 -4.78 2.12 4.43
C LYS A 130 -3.73 3.14 4.87
N PHE A 131 -3.38 4.04 3.96
CA PHE A 131 -2.38 5.09 4.18
C PHE A 131 -2.92 6.42 3.65
N ALA A 132 -2.55 7.51 4.31
CA ALA A 132 -2.73 8.87 3.79
C ALA A 132 -1.63 9.78 4.33
N ARG A 133 -1.05 10.62 3.48
CA ARG A 133 -0.23 11.75 3.91
C ARG A 133 -1.16 12.93 4.13
N VAL A 134 -1.20 13.44 5.36
CA VAL A 134 -2.08 14.55 5.73
C VAL A 134 -1.24 15.74 6.11
N THR A 135 -1.45 16.85 5.41
CA THR A 135 -0.98 18.17 5.81
C THR A 135 -2.10 18.86 6.58
N LEU A 136 -1.93 19.01 7.89
CA LEU A 136 -2.88 19.66 8.77
C LEU A 136 -2.47 21.13 8.98
N THR A 137 -3.37 22.06 8.67
CA THR A 137 -3.19 23.49 8.94
C THR A 137 -3.96 23.92 10.17
N ALA A 138 -3.62 25.09 10.71
CA ALA A 138 -4.43 25.78 11.72
C ALA A 138 -5.89 25.96 11.24
#